data_AF-A0A842RQS3-F1
#
_entry.id   AF-A0A842RQS3-F1
#
_cell.length_a   1.000
_cell.length_b   1.000
_cell.length_c   1.000
_cell.angle_alpha   90.00
_cell.angle_beta   90.00
_cell.angle_gamma   90.00
#
_symmetry.space_group_name_H-M   'P 1'
#
loop_
_entity.id
_entity.type
_entity.pdbx_description
1 polymer ?
#
loop_
_entity_poly.entity_id
_entity_poly.type
_entity_poly.pdbx_seq_one_letter_code
_entity_poly.pdbx_strand_id
1 'polypeptide(L)' 'MVSSEEAKIIANEYLEKNGYKNCSFEEIQDKIVKWVILYSDGNKKYYIQVSRSDGAVLGFEIK' A
#
# COMPACT_ATOMS: atom_id res chain seq x y z
N MET A 1 -1.05 16.22 -4.44
CA MET A 1 -2.02 15.39 -3.69
C MET A 1 -2.25 14.13 -4.50
N VAL A 2 -1.98 12.99 -3.88
CA VAL A 2 -2.00 11.65 -4.50
C VAL A 2 -3.39 11.05 -4.35
N SER A 3 -3.92 10.54 -5.45
CA SER A 3 -5.23 9.88 -5.51
C SER A 3 -5.15 8.46 -4.93
N SER A 4 -6.30 7.87 -4.59
CA SER A 4 -6.36 6.47 -4.12
C SER A 4 -5.80 5.48 -5.15
N GLU A 5 -6.04 5.71 -6.44
CA GLU A 5 -5.50 4.91 -7.54
C GLU A 5 -3.98 5.03 -7.64
N GLU A 6 -3.43 6.25 -7.59
CA GLU A 6 -1.98 6.48 -7.59
C GLU A 6 -1.31 5.83 -6.36
N ALA A 7 -1.91 5.95 -5.18
CA ALA A 7 -1.40 5.32 -3.97
C ALA A 7 -1.39 3.79 -4.07
N LYS A 8 -2.37 3.20 -4.74
CA LYS A 8 -2.40 1.76 -5.03
C LYS A 8 -1.29 1.36 -6.01
N ILE A 9 -1.03 2.15 -7.04
CA ILE A 9 0.08 1.89 -7.99
C ILE A 9 1.42 1.91 -7.24
N ILE A 10 1.66 2.95 -6.43
CA ILE A 10 2.87 3.10 -5.63
C ILE A 10 3.04 1.91 -4.66
N ALA A 11 1.96 1.51 -3.98
CA ALA A 11 1.98 0.38 -3.07
C ALA A 11 2.27 -0.95 -3.79
N ASN A 12 1.71 -1.14 -4.98
CA ASN A 12 1.97 -2.33 -5.80
C ASN A 12 3.43 -2.38 -6.26
N GLU A 13 3.96 -1.28 -6.81
CA GLU A 13 5.37 -1.20 -7.20
C GLU A 13 6.31 -1.46 -6.02
N TYR A 14 5.96 -0.96 -4.83
CA TYR A 14 6.73 -1.20 -3.62
C TYR A 14 6.76 -2.70 -3.27
N LEU A 15 5.62 -3.39 -3.33
CA LEU A 15 5.55 -4.83 -3.10
C LEU A 15 6.36 -5.61 -4.12
N GLU A 16 6.22 -5.30 -5.41
CA GLU A 16 6.94 -5.97 -6.49
C GLU A 16 8.46 -5.78 -6.36
N LYS A 17 8.93 -4.57 -6.02
CA LYS A 17 10.34 -4.27 -5.76
C LYS A 17 10.91 -5.05 -4.57
N ASN A 18 10.09 -5.33 -3.56
CA ASN A 18 10.48 -6.11 -2.39
C ASN A 18 10.26 -7.63 -2.56
N GLY A 19 9.80 -8.09 -3.74
CA GLY A 19 9.61 -9.50 -4.06
C GLY A 19 8.23 -10.08 -3.72
N TYR A 20 7.27 -9.25 -3.30
CA TYR A 20 5.90 -9.66 -2.93
C TYR A 20 4.96 -9.62 -4.15
N LYS A 21 5.15 -10.53 -5.11
CA LYS A 21 4.46 -10.49 -6.41
C LYS A 21 3.06 -11.12 -6.45
N ASN A 22 2.66 -11.87 -5.41
CA ASN A 22 1.38 -12.59 -5.34
C ASN A 22 0.36 -11.97 -4.37
N CYS A 23 0.58 -10.71 -4.00
CA CYS A 23 -0.29 -10.00 -3.08
C CYS A 23 -1.63 -9.62 -3.75
N SER A 24 -2.73 -10.10 -3.19
CA SER A 24 -4.09 -9.74 -3.57
C SER A 24 -4.49 -8.45 -2.87
N PHE A 25 -4.95 -7.45 -3.63
CA PHE A 25 -5.47 -6.22 -3.05
C PHE A 25 -6.77 -6.50 -2.27
N GLU A 26 -6.86 -6.02 -1.02
CA GLU A 26 -8.07 -6.15 -0.20
C GLU A 26 -8.83 -4.82 -0.11
N GLU A 27 -8.16 -3.78 0.40
CA GLU A 27 -8.80 -2.50 0.68
C GLU A 27 -7.81 -1.33 0.64
N ILE A 28 -8.36 -0.12 0.48
CA ILE A 28 -7.64 1.13 0.67
C ILE A 28 -8.40 2.02 1.65
N GLN A 29 -7.73 2.44 2.72
CA GLN A 29 -8.29 3.34 3.71
C GLN A 29 -7.80 4.76 3.46
N ASP A 30 -8.74 5.68 3.37
CA ASP A 30 -8.51 7.12 3.40
C ASP A 30 -8.19 7.54 4.83
N LYS A 31 -6.98 8.04 5.08
CA LYS A 31 -6.63 8.78 6.30
C LYS A 31 -6.26 10.20 5.91
N ILE A 32 -6.35 11.10 6.89
CA ILE A 32 -6.19 12.55 6.69
C ILE A 32 -4.88 12.89 5.95
N VAL A 33 -3.76 12.22 6.30
CA VAL A 33 -2.43 12.52 5.74
C VAL A 33 -1.86 11.40 4.87
N LYS A 34 -2.52 10.23 4.83
CA LYS A 34 -1.97 9.03 4.19
C LYS A 34 -3.05 8.10 3.68
N TRP A 35 -2.71 7.34 2.66
CA TRP A 35 -3.43 6.16 2.23
C TRP A 35 -2.86 4.94 2.96
N VAL A 36 -3.73 4.06 3.44
CA VAL A 36 -3.31 2.75 3.95
C VAL A 36 -3.86 1.70 3.01
N ILE A 37 -2.99 1.01 2.28
CA ILE A 37 -3.34 -0.02 1.32
C ILE A 37 -3.10 -1.37 1.96
N LEU A 38 -4.11 -2.23 1.97
CA LEU A 38 -4.04 -3.59 2.46
C LEU A 38 -3.95 -4.57 1.29
N TYR A 39 -2.98 -5.46 1.38
CA TYR A 39 -2.88 -6.64 0.54
C TYR A 39 -2.86 -7.91 1.38
N SER A 40 -3.24 -9.04 0.81
CA SER A 40 -3.18 -10.36 1.41
C SER A 40 -2.43 -11.35 0.52
N ASP A 41 -1.65 -12.24 1.13
CA ASP A 41 -1.00 -13.39 0.47
C ASP A 41 -1.18 -14.60 1.39
N GLY A 42 -2.19 -15.42 1.09
CA GLY A 42 -2.61 -16.51 1.98
C GLY A 42 -3.03 -15.99 3.37
N ASN A 43 -2.29 -16.39 4.40
CA ASN A 43 -2.54 -15.97 5.78
C ASN A 43 -1.81 -14.66 6.18
N LYS A 44 -0.98 -14.10 5.30
CA LYS A 44 -0.23 -12.87 5.59
C LYS A 44 -1.00 -11.65 5.08
N LYS A 45 -1.02 -10.59 5.87
CA LYS A 45 -1.56 -9.28 5.50
C LYS A 45 -0.45 -8.25 5.46
N TYR A 46 -0.43 -7.44 4.40
CA TYR A 46 0.56 -6.40 4.14
C TYR A 46 -0.12 -5.05 4.16
N TYR A 47 0.31 -4.19 5.07
CA TYR A 47 -0.20 -2.84 5.24
C TYR A 47 0.85 -1.85 4.75
N ILE A 48 0.56 -1.13 3.68
CA ILE A 48 1.45 -0.13 3.09
C ILE A 48 0.84 1.25 3.32
N GLN A 49 1.65 2.15 3.86
CA GLN A 49 1.25 3.52 4.14
C GLN A 49 1.88 4.45 3.11
N VAL A 50 1.06 5.18 2.35
CA VAL A 50 1.51 6.10 1.29
C VAL A 50 1.08 7.53 1.64
N SER A 51 2.00 8.48 1.59
CA SER A 51 1.74 9.90 1.83
C SER A 51 0.74 10.46 0.82
N ARG A 52 -0.31 11.15 1.31
CA ARG A 52 -1.27 11.85 0.43
C ARG A 52 -0.68 13.08 -0.24
N SER A 53 0.37 13.65 0.34
CA SER A 53 0.94 14.90 -0.16
C SER A 53 1.81 14.65 -1.39
N ASP A 54 2.73 13.69 -1.29
CA ASP A 54 3.82 13.47 -2.26
C ASP A 54 3.92 12.03 -2.78
N GLY A 55 3.23 11.06 -2.18
CA GLY A 55 3.28 9.66 -2.62
C GLY A 55 4.42 8.83 -2.02
N ALA A 56 5.24 9.36 -1.12
CA ALA A 56 6.24 8.56 -0.42
C ALA A 56 5.60 7.42 0.39
N VAL A 57 6.24 6.25 0.38
CA VAL A 57 5.90 5.14 1.29
C VAL A 57 6.42 5.50 2.69
N LEU A 58 5.49 5.76 3.60
CA LEU A 58 5.76 6.16 4.99
C LEU A 58 6.03 4.96 5.90
N GLY A 59 5.53 3.78 5.53
CA GLY A 59 5.67 2.58 6.35
C GLY A 59 5.11 1.34 5.69
N PHE A 60 5.62 0.19 6.13
CA PHE A 60 5.24 -1.13 5.67
C PHE A 60 5.19 -2.08 6.87
N GLU A 61 4.06 -2.76 7.06
CA GLU A 61 3.84 -3.69 8.16
C GLU A 61 3.28 -5.02 7.62
N ILE A 62 3.74 -6.14 8.16
CA ILE A 62 3.26 -7.49 7.82
C ILE A 62 2.65 -8.11 9.08
N LYS A 63 1.45 -8.68 8.95
CA LYS A 63 0.74 -9.40 10.02
C LYS A 63 0.33 -10.79 9.58
#